data_AF-A0A2V9KM73-F1
#
_entry.id   AF-A0A2V9KM73-F1
#
_cell.length_a   1.000
_cell.length_b   1.000
_cell.length_c   1.000
_cell.angle_alpha   90.00
_cell.angle_beta   90.00
_cell.angle_gamma   90.00
#
_symmetry.space_group_name_H-M   'P 1'
#
loop_
_entity.id
_entity.type
_entity.pdbx_description
1 polymer ?
#
loop_
_entity_poly.entity_id
_entity_poly.type
_entity_poly.pdbx_seq_one_letter_code
_entity_poly.pdbx_strand_id
1 'polypeptide(L)' 'MDEKKKKDVLQGTLALMALKTLEVLGPMHGYGIARRIEQVSGGLLSVNQGTLYPVLLKLEQEGSITSERGTSENNR' A
#
# COMPACT_ATOMS: atom_id res chain seq x y z
N MET A 1 -17.26 12.96 -21.97
CA MET A 1 -17.13 11.97 -20.88
C MET A 1 -15.65 11.75 -20.70
N ASP A 2 -15.01 12.57 -19.88
CA ASP A 2 -13.59 12.48 -19.59
C ASP A 2 -13.34 11.23 -18.75
N GLU A 3 -12.84 10.19 -19.40
CA GLU A 3 -12.29 9.01 -18.75
C GLU A 3 -11.17 9.49 -17.83
N LYS A 4 -11.44 9.53 -16.51
CA LYS A 4 -10.46 9.91 -15.50
C LYS A 4 -9.29 8.93 -15.56
N LYS A 5 -8.27 9.28 -16.34
CA LYS A 5 -7.01 8.56 -16.45
C LYS A 5 -6.37 8.57 -15.06
N LYS A 6 -6.48 7.45 -14.34
CA LYS A 6 -5.90 7.30 -13.01
C LYS A 6 -4.40 7.57 -13.11
N LYS A 7 -3.88 8.37 -12.19
CA LYS A 7 -2.45 8.70 -12.17
C LYS A 7 -1.72 7.56 -11.48
N ASP A 8 -0.69 7.05 -12.13
CA ASP A 8 0.25 6.12 -11.51
C ASP A 8 1.04 6.85 -10.43
N VAL A 9 1.20 6.19 -9.28
CA VAL A 9 1.91 6.73 -8.13
C VAL A 9 3.40 6.47 -8.27
N LEU A 10 4.23 7.52 -8.13
CA LEU A 10 5.68 7.38 -8.05
C LEU A 10 6.09 6.53 -6.85
N GLN A 11 7.09 5.67 -7.04
CA GLN A 11 7.52 4.70 -6.03
C GLN A 11 7.86 5.33 -4.67
N GLY A 12 8.53 6.49 -4.66
CA GLY A 12 8.86 7.21 -3.42
C GLY A 12 7.64 7.78 -2.70
N THR A 13 6.66 8.30 -3.46
CA THR A 13 5.39 8.77 -2.89
C THR A 13 4.57 7.60 -2.36
N LEU A 14 4.58 6.46 -3.04
CA LEU A 14 3.88 5.26 -2.59
C LEU A 14 4.43 4.76 -1.26
N ALA A 15 5.76 4.78 -1.07
CA ALA A 15 6.40 4.42 0.18
C ALA A 15 5.93 5.30 1.35
N LEU A 16 5.92 6.63 1.16
CA LEU A 16 5.44 7.56 2.18
C LEU A 16 3.95 7.38 2.49
N MET A 17 3.13 7.14 1.48
CA MET A 17 1.71 6.87 1.68
C MET A 17 1.48 5.56 2.43
N ALA A 18 2.28 4.51 2.14
CA ALA A 18 2.21 3.25 2.87
C ALA A 18 2.57 3.43 4.35
N LEU A 19 3.68 4.13 4.63
CA LEU A 19 4.11 4.45 6.00
C LEU A 19 3.05 5.26 6.75
N LYS A 20 2.51 6.32 6.14
CA LYS A 20 1.44 7.11 6.75
C LYS A 20 0.15 6.33 6.96
N THR A 21 -0.15 5.38 6.07
CA THR A 21 -1.32 4.52 6.24
C THR A 21 -1.15 3.62 7.47
N LEU A 22 0.02 3.01 7.63
CA LEU A 22 0.37 2.17 8.78
C LEU A 22 0.41 2.97 10.09
N GLU A 23 0.95 4.19 10.06
CA GLU A 23 1.01 5.08 11.23
C GLU A 23 -0.39 5.47 11.73
N VAL A 24 -1.34 5.71 10.81
CA VAL A 24 -2.70 6.16 11.16
C VAL A 24 -3.64 5.00 11.50
N LEU A 25 -3.52 3.87 10.80
CA LEU A 25 -4.47 2.74 10.93
C LEU A 25 -3.91 1.54 11.69
N GLY A 26 -2.61 1.52 11.98
CA GLY A 26 -1.94 0.38 12.61
C GLY A 26 -1.60 -0.75 11.62
N PRO A 27 -1.21 -1.93 12.14
CA PRO A 27 -0.78 -3.07 11.34
C PRO A 27 -1.87 -3.53 10.37
N MET A 28 -1.50 -3.71 9.10
CA MET A 28 -2.45 -4.08 8.06
C MET A 28 -1.80 -4.81 6.90
N HIS A 29 -2.59 -5.63 6.22
CA HIS A 29 -2.15 -6.39 5.06
C HIS A 29 -1.84 -5.46 3.87
N GLY A 30 -0.90 -5.84 3.01
CA GLY A 30 -0.50 -5.02 1.85
C GLY A 30 -1.67 -4.64 0.93
N TYR A 31 -2.64 -5.55 0.75
CA TYR A 31 -3.88 -5.25 0.04
C TYR A 31 -4.71 -4.14 0.71
N GLY A 32 -4.82 -4.17 2.04
CA GLY A 32 -5.52 -3.14 2.82
C GLY A 32 -4.87 -1.76 2.65
N ILE A 33 -3.52 -1.71 2.61
CA ILE A 33 -2.77 -0.48 2.38
C ILE A 33 -3.13 0.09 1.00
N ALA A 34 -3.10 -0.73 -0.06
CA ALA A 34 -3.48 -0.33 -1.41
C ALA A 34 -4.89 0.28 -1.43
N ARG A 35 -5.86 -0.45 -0.87
CA ARG A 35 -7.27 -0.04 -0.84
C ARG A 35 -7.46 1.27 -0.08
N ARG A 36 -6.76 1.45 1.03
CA ARG A 36 -6.86 2.69 1.80
C ARG A 36 -6.31 3.88 1.03
N ILE A 37 -5.18 3.74 0.36
CA ILE A 37 -4.59 4.80 -0.46
C ILE A 37 -5.54 5.18 -1.60
N GLU A 38 -6.13 4.21 -2.28
CA GLU A 38 -7.13 4.47 -3.34
C GLU A 38 -8.36 5.20 -2.80
N GLN A 39 -8.89 4.78 -1.64
CA GLN A 39 -10.03 5.42 -0.98
C GLN A 39 -9.75 6.87 -0.58
N VAL A 40 -8.59 7.11 0.06
CA VAL A 40 -8.18 8.45 0.50
C VAL A 40 -7.96 9.38 -0.71
N SER A 41 -7.52 8.83 -1.84
CA SER A 41 -7.39 9.60 -3.09
C SER A 41 -8.72 9.90 -3.79
N GLY A 42 -9.86 9.43 -3.27
CA GLY A 42 -11.15 9.54 -3.97
C GLY A 42 -11.17 8.79 -5.30
N GLY A 43 -10.38 7.71 -5.42
CA GLY A 43 -10.25 6.91 -6.64
C GLY A 43 -9.41 7.55 -7.76
N LEU A 44 -8.71 8.66 -7.47
CA LEU A 44 -7.84 9.35 -8.43
C LEU A 44 -6.50 8.64 -8.64
N LEU A 45 -6.03 7.93 -7.62
CA LEU A 45 -4.83 7.11 -7.68
C LEU A 45 -5.21 5.65 -7.90
N SER A 46 -4.45 4.96 -8.76
CA SER A 46 -4.48 3.50 -8.87
C SER A 46 -3.23 2.97 -8.21
N VAL A 47 -3.39 2.16 -7.16
CA VAL A 47 -2.24 1.53 -6.52
C VAL A 47 -2.02 0.16 -7.14
N ASN A 48 -1.02 0.06 -8.02
CA ASN A 48 -0.66 -1.22 -8.59
C ASN A 48 0.01 -2.10 -7.53
N GLN A 49 -0.60 -3.26 -7.25
CA GLN A 49 -0.07 -4.24 -6.31
C GLN A 49 1.33 -4.71 -6.69
N GLY A 50 1.60 -4.88 -8.00
CA GLY A 50 2.91 -5.25 -8.52
C GLY A 50 4.01 -4.21 -8.22
N THR A 51 3.63 -2.98 -7.89
CA THR A 51 4.58 -1.92 -7.47
C THR A 51 4.57 -1.72 -5.96
N LEU A 52 3.41 -1.90 -5.30
CA LEU A 52 3.28 -1.75 -3.86
C LEU A 52 4.06 -2.80 -3.09
N TYR A 53 3.94 -4.08 -3.43
CA TYR A 53 4.62 -5.14 -2.67
C TYR A 53 6.16 -5.02 -2.69
N PRO A 54 6.81 -4.73 -3.84
CA PRO A 54 8.24 -4.42 -3.84
C PRO A 54 8.62 -3.21 -2.98
N VAL A 55 7.75 -2.19 -2.90
CA VAL A 55 7.97 -1.03 -2.02
C VAL A 55 7.88 -1.41 -0.56
N LEU A 56 6.87 -2.19 -0.17
CA LEU A 56 6.73 -2.69 1.20
C LEU A 56 7.92 -3.57 1.59
N LEU A 57 8.36 -4.46 0.69
CA LEU A 57 9.53 -5.30 0.92
C LEU A 57 10.81 -4.45 1.10
N LYS A 58 10.98 -3.41 0.29
CA LYS A 58 12.11 -2.49 0.45
C LYS A 58 12.06 -1.74 1.79
N LEU A 59 10.89 -1.25 2.19
CA LEU A 59 10.71 -0.59 3.48
C LEU A 59 10.99 -1.54 4.66
N GLU A 60 10.66 -2.82 4.52
CA GLU A 60 10.99 -3.84 5.51
C GLU A 60 12.49 -4.12 5.56
N GLN A 61 13.16 -4.25 4.41
CA GLN A 61 14.61 -4.42 4.33
C GLN A 61 15.39 -3.22 4.90
N GLU A 62 14.83 -2.02 4.76
CA GLU A 62 15.37 -0.78 5.35
C GLU A 62 15.05 -0.64 6.85
N GLY A 63 14.28 -1.57 7.44
CA GLY A 63 13.88 -1.53 8.85
C GLY A 63 12.83 -0.47 9.18
N SER A 64 12.18 0.11 8.17
CA SER A 64 11.13 1.14 8.36
C SER A 64 9.79 0.53 8.78
N ILE A 65 9.54 -0.73 8.40
CA ILE A 65 8.37 -1.51 8.82
C ILE A 65 8.80 -2.94 9.14
N THR A 66 7.96 -3.66 9.87
CA THR A 66 8.13 -5.10 10.09
C THR A 66 6.89 -5.83 9.61
N SER A 67 7.06 -6.97 8.94
CA SER A 67 5.94 -7.87 8.65
C SER A 67 5.86 -8.96 9.71
N GLU A 68 4.64 -9.21 10.20
CA GLU A 68 4.37 -10.39 11.01
C GLU A 68 3.66 -11.42 10.12
N ARG A 69 4.30 -12.57 9.92
CA ARG A 69 3.64 -13.74 9.32
C ARG A 69 2.75 -14.38 10.36
N GLY A 70 1.62 -13.73 10.65
CA GLY A 70 0.49 -14.45 11.26
C GLY A 70 0.09 -15.57 10.30
N THR A 71 -0.12 -16.79 10.81
CA THR A 71 -0.88 -17.79 10.07
C THR A 71 -2.19 -17.15 9.67
N SER A 72 -2.28 -16.68 8.43
CA SER A 72 -3.50 -16.08 7.92
C SER A 72 -4.63 -17.07 8.19
N GLU A 73 -5.80 -16.59 8.61
CA GLU A 73 -7.04 -17.37 8.70
C GLU A 73 -7.47 -17.98 7.34
N ASN A 74 -6.62 -17.85 6.31
CA ASN A 74 -6.63 -18.61 5.07
C ASN A 74 -5.55 -19.72 5.06
N ASN A 75 -5.35 -20.39 6.19
CA ASN A 75 -4.80 -21.74 6.20
C ASN A 75 -6.01 -22.66 6.02
N ARG A 76 -6.14 -23.27 4.83
CA ARG A 76 -7.17 -24.26 4.49
C ARG A 76 -7.49 -25.21 5.63
#